data_AF-A0A849GX83-F1
#
_entry.id   AF-A0A849GX83-F1
#
_cell.length_a   1.000
_cell.length_b   1.000
_cell.length_c   1.000
_cell.angle_alpha   90.00
_cell.angle_beta   90.00
_cell.angle_gamma   90.00
#
_symmetry.space_group_name_H-M   'P 1'
#
loop_
_entity.id
_entity.type
_entity.pdbx_description
1 polymer ?
#
loop_
_entity_poly.entity_id
_entity_poly.type
_entity_poly.pdbx_seq_one_letter_code
_entity_poly.pdbx_strand_id
1 'polypeptide(L)'
;DGRDVVFVPISLNYDRVVEDRVLVAAGRSGQRRFRATIPEGIRFTVRYIWRRMRRRVDRFGTAGVVFGPPVSLRKDFGDMSDDAIRRLGDVLFDKIRRGVPVLTVPLIFAALISRDQPASLEEIAAEMRVLMDRMSAETVVFANENPAPEQILQALSVLVLRHLVANDGDRYTIADRDVAAYYASSLQPHLGEDVLQKLGHLRPKTATTKT
;
A
#
# COMPACT_ATOMS: atom_id res chain seq x y z
N ASP A 1 1.68 -42.41 12.62
CA ASP A 1 0.78 -41.26 12.43
C ASP A 1 1.33 -39.98 13.05
N GLY A 2 1.75 -39.05 12.19
CA GLY A 2 2.18 -37.71 12.58
C GLY A 2 1.05 -36.69 12.41
N ARG A 3 1.08 -35.62 13.22
CA ARG A 3 0.16 -34.48 13.06
C ARG A 3 0.51 -33.72 11.78
N ASP A 4 -0.51 -33.33 11.02
CA ASP A 4 -0.33 -32.51 9.83
C ASP A 4 0.10 -31.08 10.20
N VAL A 5 0.93 -30.48 9.36
CA VAL A 5 1.38 -29.10 9.49
C VAL A 5 0.60 -28.26 8.48
N VAL A 6 -0.12 -27.26 8.99
CA VAL A 6 -0.98 -26.39 8.18
C VAL A 6 -0.43 -24.97 8.21
N PHE A 7 -0.25 -24.37 7.04
CA PHE A 7 0.13 -22.98 6.87
C PHE A 7 -1.10 -22.14 6.55
N VAL A 8 -1.29 -21.04 7.28
CA VAL A 8 -2.34 -20.06 6.97
C VAL A 8 -1.68 -18.83 6.36
N PRO A 9 -1.86 -18.55 5.07
CA PRO A 9 -1.30 -17.35 4.46
C PRO A 9 -2.04 -16.12 4.99
N ILE A 10 -1.27 -15.11 5.42
CA ILE A 10 -1.81 -13.86 5.96
C ILE A 10 -1.28 -12.71 5.12
N SER A 11 -2.19 -11.94 4.55
CA SER A 11 -1.88 -10.76 3.75
C SER A 11 -2.34 -9.50 4.46
N LEU A 12 -1.53 -8.45 4.39
CA LEU A 12 -1.72 -7.23 5.15
C LEU A 12 -1.51 -6.03 4.23
N ASN A 13 -2.37 -5.03 4.33
CA ASN A 13 -2.15 -3.72 3.73
C ASN A 13 -2.59 -2.62 4.70
N TYR A 14 -1.97 -1.45 4.60
CA TYR A 14 -2.26 -0.35 5.52
C TYR A 14 -2.15 1.02 4.82
N ASP A 15 -3.12 1.91 5.06
CA ASP A 15 -3.08 3.32 4.69
C ASP A 15 -2.23 4.09 5.72
N ARG A 16 -0.96 3.74 5.84
CA ARG A 16 -0.05 4.39 6.79
C ARG A 16 0.42 5.74 6.28
N VAL A 17 -0.44 6.76 6.33
CA VAL A 17 -0.01 8.17 6.21
C VAL A 17 0.83 8.63 7.45
N VAL A 18 1.50 7.70 8.13
CA VAL A 18 2.41 7.88 9.28
C VAL A 18 3.74 7.15 9.07
N GLU A 19 4.02 6.57 7.90
CA GLU A 19 5.35 6.03 7.61
C GLU A 19 6.29 7.17 7.22
N ASP A 20 6.71 7.92 8.25
CA ASP A 20 7.51 9.13 8.19
C ASP A 20 8.84 8.85 7.47
N ARG A 21 8.84 8.92 6.13
CA ARG A 21 10.00 8.85 5.22
C ARG A 21 10.96 7.67 5.39
N VAL A 22 10.86 6.81 6.40
CA VAL A 22 11.89 5.81 6.73
C VAL A 22 11.89 4.66 5.71
N LEU A 23 10.73 4.20 5.22
CA LEU A 23 10.69 3.14 4.19
C LEU A 23 11.06 3.65 2.78
N VAL A 24 10.63 4.86 2.40
CA VAL A 24 11.03 5.48 1.12
C VAL A 24 12.50 5.91 1.16
N ALA A 25 12.99 6.40 2.30
CA ALA A 25 14.41 6.69 2.51
C ALA A 25 15.26 5.42 2.59
N ALA A 26 14.74 4.29 3.07
CA ALA A 26 15.44 3.00 3.02
C ALA A 26 15.67 2.52 1.58
N GLY A 27 14.78 2.86 0.64
CA GLY A 27 15.01 2.67 -0.80
C GLY A 27 16.04 3.64 -1.40
N ARG A 28 16.21 4.83 -0.80
CA ARG A 28 17.12 5.89 -1.30
C ARG A 28 18.51 5.91 -0.62
N SER A 29 18.68 5.31 0.56
CA SER A 29 19.89 5.45 1.38
C SER A 29 20.41 4.10 1.86
N GLY A 30 21.38 3.56 1.15
CA GLY A 30 22.14 2.38 1.58
C GLY A 30 23.08 2.62 2.77
N GLN A 31 22.75 3.47 3.75
CA GLN A 31 23.65 3.77 4.87
C GLN A 31 22.92 3.84 6.23
N ARG A 32 23.12 2.78 7.02
CA ARG A 32 22.80 2.75 8.47
C ARG A 32 23.84 3.55 9.24
N ARG A 33 23.51 4.77 9.67
CA ARG A 33 23.96 5.38 10.95
C ARG A 33 23.33 6.75 11.16
N PHE A 34 22.41 6.83 12.13
CA PHE A 34 21.88 8.09 12.65
C PHE A 34 22.71 8.52 13.86
N ARG A 35 23.36 9.69 13.78
CA ARG A 35 23.87 10.43 14.94
C ARG A 35 23.03 11.69 15.07
N ALA A 36 22.00 11.63 15.91
CA ALA A 36 21.25 12.80 16.35
C ALA A 36 21.20 12.79 17.89
N THR A 37 21.53 13.93 18.50
CA THR A 37 21.56 14.11 19.96
C THR A 37 20.14 14.08 20.52
N ILE A 38 19.91 13.12 21.43
CA ILE A 38 18.61 12.69 21.97
C ILE A 38 17.69 13.84 22.48
N PRO A 39 18.17 14.92 23.13
CA PRO A 39 17.27 15.93 23.73
C PRO A 39 16.56 16.86 22.72
N GLU A 40 17.21 17.20 21.61
CA GLU A 40 16.65 18.11 20.59
C GLU A 40 15.59 17.41 19.74
N GLY A 41 15.80 16.12 19.46
CA GLY A 41 14.81 15.26 18.84
C GLY A 41 13.54 15.11 19.69
N ILE A 42 13.67 14.97 21.01
CA ILE A 42 12.51 14.83 21.91
C ILE A 42 11.67 16.11 21.95
N ARG A 43 12.29 17.29 22.05
CA ARG A 43 11.55 18.57 22.08
C ARG A 43 10.81 18.84 20.77
N PHE A 44 11.42 18.52 19.62
CA PHE A 44 10.77 18.64 18.32
C PHE A 44 9.59 17.66 18.20
N THR A 45 9.80 16.39 18.59
CA THR A 45 8.78 15.33 18.58
C THR A 45 7.59 15.68 19.49
N VAL A 46 7.83 16.16 20.71
CA VAL A 46 6.76 16.55 21.64
C VAL A 46 5.97 17.76 21.11
N ARG A 47 6.63 18.77 20.54
CA ARG A 47 5.95 19.94 19.96
C ARG A 47 5.14 19.59 18.70
N TYR A 48 5.63 18.64 17.91
CA TYR A 48 4.94 18.10 16.74
C TYR A 48 3.71 17.27 17.15
N ILE A 49 3.86 16.38 18.13
CA ILE A 49 2.76 15.59 18.71
C ILE A 49 1.69 16.51 19.32
N TRP A 50 2.09 17.53 20.08
CA TRP A 50 1.16 18.42 20.77
C TRP A 50 0.36 19.33 19.81
N ARG A 51 0.96 19.78 18.69
CA ARG A 51 0.24 20.47 17.62
C ARG A 51 -0.73 19.54 16.87
N ARG A 52 -0.39 18.26 16.76
CA ARG A 52 -1.20 17.23 16.09
C ARG A 52 -2.35 16.72 16.96
N MET A 53 -2.19 16.68 18.28
CA MET A 53 -3.23 16.31 19.23
C MET A 53 -4.30 17.41 19.43
N ARG A 54 -3.97 18.68 19.17
CA ARG A 54 -4.89 19.82 19.36
C ARG A 54 -5.86 20.08 18.19
N ARG A 55 -5.75 19.36 17.07
CA ARG A 55 -6.72 19.44 15.96
C ARG A 55 -7.21 18.03 15.67
N ARG A 56 -8.48 17.79 16.03
CA ARG A 56 -9.36 16.64 15.70
C ARG A 56 -8.62 15.40 15.20
N VAL A 57 -8.65 14.35 16.01
CA VAL A 57 -8.13 13.01 15.69
C VAL A 57 -8.77 12.52 14.40
N ASP A 58 -8.12 12.78 13.26
CA ASP A 58 -8.41 12.07 12.02
C ASP A 58 -7.95 10.63 12.23
N ARG A 59 -8.86 9.70 11.96
CA ARG A 59 -8.70 8.26 12.16
C ARG A 59 -7.39 7.80 11.50
N PHE A 60 -6.66 6.91 12.17
CA PHE A 60 -5.35 6.40 11.78
C PHE A 60 -5.41 5.50 10.53
N GLY A 61 -5.83 6.03 9.38
CA GLY A 61 -5.98 5.27 8.13
C GLY A 61 -6.83 4.00 8.25
N THR A 62 -6.82 3.18 7.21
CA THR A 62 -7.42 1.84 7.20
C THR A 62 -6.31 0.79 7.23
N ALA A 63 -6.53 -0.28 7.98
CA ALA A 63 -5.69 -1.47 8.03
C ALA A 63 -6.52 -2.67 7.58
N GLY A 64 -6.07 -3.38 6.54
CA GLY A 64 -6.69 -4.59 6.06
C GLY A 64 -5.83 -5.81 6.39
N VAL A 65 -6.45 -6.86 6.93
CA VAL A 65 -5.85 -8.19 7.06
C VAL A 65 -6.76 -9.21 6.40
N VAL A 66 -6.17 -10.08 5.58
CA VAL A 66 -6.87 -11.19 4.93
C VAL A 66 -6.18 -12.48 5.32
N PHE A 67 -6.97 -13.42 5.82
CA PHE A 67 -6.54 -14.80 6.06
C PHE A 67 -6.95 -15.63 4.85
N GLY A 68 -5.97 -16.13 4.10
CA GLY A 68 -6.24 -16.97 2.95
C GLY A 68 -6.52 -18.43 3.34
N PRO A 69 -6.93 -19.26 2.36
CA PRO A 69 -7.24 -20.65 2.61
C PRO A 69 -6.00 -21.40 3.13
N PRO A 70 -6.15 -22.24 4.17
CA PRO A 70 -5.04 -23.00 4.74
C PRO A 70 -4.44 -23.97 3.71
N VAL A 71 -3.13 -24.17 3.81
CA VAL A 71 -2.33 -25.09 2.98
C VAL A 71 -1.82 -26.22 3.87
N SER A 72 -2.17 -27.46 3.54
CA SER A 72 -1.78 -28.65 4.30
C SER A 72 -0.52 -29.24 3.69
N LEU A 73 0.53 -29.36 4.49
CA LEU A 73 1.80 -29.92 4.04
C LEU A 73 1.64 -31.39 3.62
N ARG A 74 0.94 -32.19 4.43
CA ARG A 74 0.73 -33.61 4.11
C ARG A 74 -0.16 -33.80 2.89
N LYS A 75 -1.27 -33.06 2.79
CA LYS A 75 -2.26 -33.23 1.71
C LYS A 75 -1.75 -32.69 0.38
N ASP A 76 -1.12 -31.51 0.40
CA ASP A 76 -0.82 -30.76 -0.81
C ASP A 76 0.62 -31.01 -1.32
N PHE A 77 1.52 -31.53 -0.46
CA PHE A 77 2.94 -31.70 -0.80
C PHE A 77 3.53 -33.08 -0.45
N GLY A 78 2.86 -33.92 0.34
CA GLY A 78 3.32 -35.28 0.65
C GLY A 78 4.62 -35.28 1.47
N ASP A 79 5.59 -36.10 1.07
CA ASP A 79 6.89 -36.20 1.75
C ASP A 79 7.77 -34.99 1.45
N MET A 80 8.39 -34.44 2.50
CA MET A 80 9.23 -33.26 2.38
C MET A 80 10.54 -33.56 1.68
N SER A 81 10.68 -33.00 0.48
CA SER A 81 11.92 -32.91 -0.29
C SER A 81 12.29 -31.44 -0.52
N ASP A 82 13.53 -31.18 -0.96
CA ASP A 82 13.96 -29.82 -1.31
C ASP A 82 13.07 -29.18 -2.41
N ASP A 83 12.51 -29.98 -3.32
CA ASP A 83 11.57 -29.51 -4.33
C ASP A 83 10.22 -29.13 -3.69
N ALA A 84 9.70 -29.98 -2.79
CA ALA A 84 8.46 -29.71 -2.07
C ALA A 84 8.55 -28.42 -1.23
N ILE A 85 9.69 -28.15 -0.60
CA ILE A 85 9.92 -26.90 0.16
C ILE A 85 9.82 -25.68 -0.77
N ARG A 86 10.48 -25.72 -1.94
CA ARG A 86 10.44 -24.61 -2.90
C ARG A 86 9.02 -24.36 -3.40
N ARG A 87 8.32 -25.43 -3.81
CA ARG A 87 6.94 -25.35 -4.30
C ARG A 87 5.98 -24.84 -3.22
N LEU A 88 6.15 -25.25 -1.96
CA LEU A 88 5.37 -24.73 -0.85
C LEU A 88 5.59 -23.22 -0.67
N GLY A 89 6.85 -22.79 -0.73
CA GLY A 89 7.21 -21.37 -0.71
C GLY A 89 6.49 -20.60 -1.82
N ASP A 90 6.57 -21.07 -3.06
CA ASP A 90 5.94 -20.43 -4.22
C ASP A 90 4.41 -20.34 -4.06
N VAL A 91 3.76 -21.42 -3.60
CA VAL A 91 2.31 -21.44 -3.36
C VAL A 91 1.91 -20.47 -2.26
N LEU A 92 2.66 -20.41 -1.16
CA LEU A 92 2.39 -19.47 -0.07
C LEU A 92 2.60 -18.02 -0.52
N PHE A 93 3.68 -17.74 -1.24
CA PHE A 93 3.94 -16.40 -1.78
C PHE A 93 2.87 -15.95 -2.77
N ASP A 94 2.43 -16.83 -3.68
CA ASP A 94 1.35 -16.51 -4.63
C ASP A 94 0.03 -16.23 -3.90
N LYS A 95 -0.34 -17.06 -2.91
CA LYS A 95 -1.53 -16.84 -2.07
C LYS A 95 -1.47 -15.54 -1.29
N ILE A 96 -0.32 -15.23 -0.67
CA ILE A 96 -0.13 -13.98 0.06
C ILE A 96 -0.23 -12.79 -0.88
N ARG A 97 0.43 -12.86 -2.04
CA ARG A 97 0.46 -11.79 -3.03
C ARG A 97 -0.93 -11.47 -3.58
N ARG A 98 -1.74 -12.49 -3.90
CA ARG A 98 -3.12 -12.31 -4.36
C ARG A 98 -4.09 -11.92 -3.25
N GLY A 99 -3.76 -12.19 -1.99
CA GLY A 99 -4.59 -11.88 -0.83
C GLY A 99 -4.41 -10.46 -0.27
N VAL A 100 -3.49 -9.64 -0.81
CA VAL A 100 -3.26 -8.28 -0.31
C VAL A 100 -4.56 -7.47 -0.44
N PRO A 101 -5.09 -6.89 0.64
CA PRO A 101 -6.34 -6.15 0.55
C PRO A 101 -6.14 -4.81 -0.18
N VAL A 102 -7.15 -4.44 -0.96
CA VAL A 102 -7.20 -3.16 -1.67
C VAL A 102 -7.78 -2.08 -0.75
N LEU A 103 -7.05 -0.98 -0.60
CA LEU A 103 -7.40 0.14 0.28
C LEU A 103 -7.65 1.44 -0.49
N THR A 104 -8.31 2.40 0.16
CA THR A 104 -8.72 3.67 -0.45
C THR A 104 -7.53 4.52 -0.90
N VAL A 105 -6.47 4.63 -0.10
CA VAL A 105 -5.32 5.48 -0.45
C VAL A 105 -4.54 4.94 -1.67
N PRO A 106 -4.14 3.66 -1.72
CA PRO A 106 -3.59 3.04 -2.92
C PRO A 106 -4.47 3.25 -4.16
N LEU A 107 -5.79 3.12 -4.03
CA LEU A 107 -6.74 3.34 -5.14
C LEU A 107 -6.74 4.80 -5.61
N ILE A 108 -6.74 5.78 -4.70
CA ILE A 108 -6.64 7.20 -5.04
C ILE A 108 -5.34 7.47 -5.81
N PHE A 109 -4.21 6.94 -5.34
CA PHE A 109 -2.94 7.13 -6.03
C PHE A 109 -2.93 6.47 -7.40
N ALA A 110 -3.44 5.24 -7.52
CA ALA A 110 -3.55 4.57 -8.82
C ALA A 110 -4.44 5.35 -9.79
N ALA A 111 -5.58 5.88 -9.32
CA ALA A 111 -6.47 6.72 -10.13
C ALA A 111 -5.78 8.00 -10.62
N LEU A 112 -5.09 8.73 -9.73
CA LEU A 112 -4.35 9.93 -10.10
C LEU A 112 -3.18 9.63 -11.06
N ILE A 113 -2.50 8.49 -10.89
CA ILE A 113 -1.43 8.02 -11.79
C ILE A 113 -1.98 7.66 -13.17
N SER A 114 -3.11 6.93 -13.23
CA SER A 114 -3.75 6.53 -14.49
C SER A 114 -4.13 7.73 -15.35
N ARG A 115 -4.59 8.80 -14.70
CA ARG A 115 -5.01 10.05 -15.35
C ARG A 115 -3.86 10.95 -15.77
N ASP A 116 -2.76 10.98 -14.99
CA ASP A 116 -1.58 11.83 -15.19
C ASP A 116 -1.89 13.34 -15.38
N GLN A 117 -3.00 13.82 -14.79
CA GLN A 117 -3.41 15.22 -14.79
C GLN A 117 -4.25 15.55 -13.53
N PRO A 118 -4.37 16.84 -13.14
CA PRO A 118 -5.20 17.24 -12.00
C PRO A 118 -6.65 16.80 -12.14
N ALA A 119 -7.21 16.17 -11.10
CA ALA A 119 -8.53 15.54 -11.15
C ALA A 119 -9.46 16.04 -10.03
N SER A 120 -10.76 16.16 -10.32
CA SER A 120 -11.79 16.43 -9.30
C SER A 120 -12.07 15.18 -8.45
N LEU A 121 -12.81 15.37 -7.35
CA LEU A 121 -13.26 14.26 -6.50
C LEU A 121 -14.08 13.22 -7.30
N GLU A 122 -14.97 13.68 -8.17
CA GLU A 122 -15.83 12.86 -9.01
C GLU A 122 -15.02 12.07 -10.04
N GLU A 123 -14.03 12.71 -10.65
CA GLU A 123 -13.13 12.08 -11.62
C GLU A 123 -12.26 11.00 -10.97
N ILE A 124 -11.77 11.25 -9.75
CA ILE A 124 -11.03 10.25 -8.96
C ILE A 124 -11.95 9.07 -8.62
N ALA A 125 -13.17 9.34 -8.14
CA ALA A 125 -14.13 8.30 -7.80
C ALA A 125 -14.52 7.45 -9.03
N ALA A 126 -14.70 8.07 -10.19
CA ALA A 126 -14.98 7.37 -11.44
C ALA A 126 -13.82 6.46 -11.85
N GLU A 127 -12.59 6.97 -11.82
CA GLU A 127 -11.40 6.19 -12.16
C GLU A 127 -11.18 5.04 -11.17
N MET A 128 -11.43 5.26 -9.87
CA MET A 128 -11.38 4.19 -8.87
C MET A 128 -12.35 3.05 -9.19
N ARG A 129 -13.58 3.35 -9.64
CA ARG A 129 -14.53 2.31 -10.08
C ARG A 129 -14.00 1.55 -11.28
N VAL A 130 -13.48 2.25 -12.29
CA VAL A 130 -12.86 1.61 -13.46
C VAL A 130 -11.72 0.68 -13.05
N LEU A 131 -10.89 1.07 -12.08
CA LEU A 131 -9.82 0.20 -11.56
C LEU A 131 -10.37 -1.02 -10.81
N MET A 132 -11.41 -0.85 -9.99
CA MET A 132 -12.04 -1.95 -9.25
C MET A 132 -12.76 -2.94 -10.18
N ASP A 133 -13.42 -2.46 -11.23
CA ASP A 133 -14.11 -3.29 -12.23
C ASP A 133 -13.14 -4.22 -13.00
N ARG A 134 -11.85 -3.90 -13.00
CA ARG A 134 -10.79 -4.71 -13.62
C ARG A 134 -10.22 -5.77 -12.69
N MET A 135 -10.51 -5.68 -11.39
CA MET A 135 -10.03 -6.64 -10.40
C MET A 135 -10.87 -7.91 -10.45
N SER A 136 -10.29 -9.05 -10.06
CA SER A 136 -11.06 -10.30 -9.89
C SER A 136 -12.10 -10.11 -8.78
N ALA A 137 -13.26 -10.78 -8.92
CA ALA A 137 -14.30 -10.83 -7.89
C ALA A 137 -13.81 -11.42 -6.55
N GLU A 138 -12.69 -12.15 -6.55
CA GLU A 138 -12.05 -12.67 -5.33
C GLU A 138 -11.20 -11.63 -4.58
N THR A 139 -11.02 -10.43 -5.17
CA THR A 139 -10.21 -9.36 -4.58
C THR A 139 -10.92 -8.77 -3.38
N VAL A 140 -10.27 -8.82 -2.21
CA VAL A 140 -10.81 -8.21 -1.01
C VAL A 140 -10.55 -6.71 -1.01
N VAL A 141 -11.60 -5.93 -1.24
CA VAL A 141 -11.56 -4.46 -1.18
C VAL A 141 -12.06 -4.03 0.20
N PHE A 142 -11.17 -3.42 1.00
CA PHE A 142 -11.53 -2.82 2.30
C PHE A 142 -11.95 -1.36 2.17
N ALA A 143 -11.66 -0.73 1.02
CA ALA A 143 -12.49 0.37 0.58
C ALA A 143 -13.90 -0.19 0.36
N ASN A 144 -14.95 0.48 0.84
CA ASN A 144 -16.30 0.15 0.39
C ASN A 144 -16.28 0.04 -1.14
N GLU A 145 -16.82 -1.03 -1.74
CA GLU A 145 -16.79 -1.27 -3.20
C GLU A 145 -17.31 -0.06 -4.01
N ASN A 146 -18.15 0.75 -3.36
CA ASN A 146 -18.49 2.09 -3.81
C ASN A 146 -18.28 3.06 -2.64
N PRO A 147 -17.06 3.59 -2.44
CA PRO A 147 -16.80 4.47 -1.32
C PRO A 147 -17.56 5.77 -1.56
N ALA A 148 -18.33 6.16 -0.56
CA ALA A 148 -19.11 7.37 -0.67
C ALA A 148 -18.17 8.58 -0.85
N PRO A 149 -18.56 9.63 -1.60
CA PRO A 149 -17.68 10.76 -1.91
C PRO A 149 -17.01 11.37 -0.68
N GLU A 150 -17.69 11.40 0.47
CA GLU A 150 -17.17 11.88 1.74
C GLU A 150 -15.99 11.05 2.27
N GLN A 151 -15.95 9.73 2.01
CA GLN A 151 -14.86 8.86 2.43
C GLN A 151 -13.60 9.11 1.60
N ILE A 152 -13.79 9.29 0.28
CA ILE A 152 -12.70 9.65 -0.65
C ILE A 152 -12.16 11.04 -0.29
N LEU A 153 -13.05 12.01 -0.05
CA LEU A 153 -12.69 13.37 0.36
C LEU A 153 -11.96 13.37 1.71
N GLN A 154 -12.39 12.55 2.67
CA GLN A 154 -11.68 12.39 3.94
C GLN A 154 -10.26 11.88 3.71
N ALA A 155 -10.07 10.83 2.91
CA ALA A 155 -8.74 10.32 2.57
C ALA A 155 -7.88 11.37 1.86
N LEU A 156 -8.43 12.09 0.87
CA LEU A 156 -7.74 13.18 0.18
C LEU A 156 -7.32 14.31 1.13
N SER A 157 -8.16 14.69 2.09
CA SER A 157 -7.81 15.73 3.06
C SER A 157 -6.60 15.35 3.92
N VAL A 158 -6.48 14.07 4.29
CA VAL A 158 -5.31 13.54 5.00
C VAL A 158 -4.06 13.54 4.11
N LEU A 159 -4.19 13.17 2.83
CA LEU A 159 -3.08 13.19 1.86
C LEU A 159 -2.59 14.61 1.59
N VAL A 160 -3.50 15.60 1.51
CA VAL A 160 -3.19 17.02 1.34
C VAL A 160 -2.50 17.59 2.56
N LEU A 161 -3.02 17.31 3.77
CA LEU A 161 -2.41 17.71 5.04
C LEU A 161 -0.96 17.20 5.18
N ARG A 162 -0.62 16.13 4.45
CA ARG A 162 0.67 15.44 4.51
C ARG A 162 1.56 15.74 3.31
N HIS A 163 1.13 16.64 2.41
CA HIS A 163 1.86 17.04 1.22
C HIS A 163 2.15 15.88 0.24
N LEU A 164 1.32 14.83 0.27
CA LEU A 164 1.42 13.71 -0.69
C LEU A 164 0.59 13.99 -1.95
N VAL A 165 -0.48 14.76 -1.77
CA VAL A 165 -1.34 15.28 -2.83
C VAL A 165 -1.41 16.80 -2.65
N ALA A 166 -1.33 17.56 -3.74
CA ALA A 166 -1.64 18.99 -3.76
C ALA A 166 -3.12 19.17 -4.11
N ASN A 167 -3.75 20.17 -3.51
CA ASN A 167 -5.10 20.60 -3.86
C ASN A 167 -5.04 22.05 -4.37
N ASP A 168 -5.65 22.28 -5.53
CA ASP A 168 -5.85 23.59 -6.13
C ASP A 168 -7.34 23.72 -6.47
N GLY A 169 -8.08 24.42 -5.60
CA GLY A 169 -9.54 24.47 -5.67
C GLY A 169 -10.18 23.08 -5.51
N ASP A 170 -10.87 22.62 -6.55
CA ASP A 170 -11.50 21.31 -6.62
C ASP A 170 -10.62 20.22 -7.23
N ARG A 171 -9.38 20.56 -7.66
CA ARG A 171 -8.48 19.63 -8.35
C ARG A 171 -7.37 19.11 -7.44
N TYR A 172 -7.08 17.82 -7.57
CA TYR A 172 -6.03 17.12 -6.82
C TYR A 172 -4.94 16.61 -7.76
N THR A 173 -3.68 16.79 -7.35
CA THR A 173 -2.49 16.35 -8.10
C THR A 173 -1.50 15.65 -7.19
N ILE A 174 -0.77 14.65 -7.70
CA ILE A 174 0.29 13.97 -6.94
C ILE A 174 1.42 14.95 -6.65
N ALA A 175 1.74 15.14 -5.36
CA ALA A 175 2.87 15.96 -4.91
C ALA A 175 4.12 15.13 -4.61
N ASP A 176 3.96 13.89 -4.11
CA ASP A 176 5.05 12.94 -3.88
C ASP A 176 4.86 11.69 -4.76
N ARG A 177 5.52 11.69 -5.93
CA ARG A 177 5.40 10.61 -6.91
C ARG A 177 5.98 9.28 -6.43
N ASP A 178 7.01 9.28 -5.60
CA ASP A 178 7.62 8.06 -5.08
C ASP A 178 6.67 7.37 -4.08
N VAL A 179 6.06 8.16 -3.20
CA VAL A 179 5.04 7.63 -2.26
C VAL A 179 3.81 7.15 -3.01
N ALA A 180 3.35 7.91 -4.00
CA ALA A 180 2.21 7.50 -4.83
C ALA A 180 2.48 6.17 -5.55
N ALA A 181 3.67 6.01 -6.14
CA ALA A 181 4.08 4.77 -6.80
C ALA A 181 4.18 3.61 -5.82
N TYR A 182 4.76 3.85 -4.63
CA TYR A 182 4.85 2.84 -3.57
C TYR A 182 3.48 2.32 -3.16
N TYR A 183 2.53 3.20 -2.84
CA TYR A 183 1.18 2.79 -2.45
C TYR A 183 0.43 2.11 -3.60
N ALA A 184 0.43 2.70 -4.80
CA ALA A 184 -0.25 2.10 -5.93
C ALA A 184 0.37 0.76 -6.37
N SER A 185 1.66 0.51 -6.06
CA SER A 185 2.30 -0.78 -6.31
C SER A 185 1.73 -1.94 -5.49
N SER A 186 1.03 -1.66 -4.39
CA SER A 186 0.33 -2.73 -3.64
C SER A 186 -0.84 -3.31 -4.42
N LEU A 187 -1.33 -2.60 -5.45
CA LEU A 187 -2.44 -3.05 -6.30
C LEU A 187 -1.99 -3.91 -7.48
N GLN A 188 -0.68 -4.05 -7.71
CA GLN A 188 -0.14 -4.80 -8.85
C GLN A 188 -0.65 -6.24 -8.94
N PRO A 189 -0.85 -6.99 -7.84
CA PRO A 189 -1.42 -8.34 -7.90
C PRO A 189 -2.87 -8.39 -8.42
N HIS A 190 -3.58 -7.26 -8.42
CA HIS A 190 -5.01 -7.16 -8.71
C HIS A 190 -5.31 -6.43 -10.04
N LEU A 191 -4.32 -5.78 -10.64
CA LEU A 191 -4.47 -4.94 -11.83
C LEU A 191 -3.67 -5.50 -13.03
N GLY A 192 -4.18 -5.28 -14.24
CA GLY A 192 -3.54 -5.70 -15.50
C GLY A 192 -2.24 -4.95 -15.83
N GLU A 193 -1.44 -5.50 -16.76
CA GLU A 193 -0.07 -5.05 -17.11
C GLU A 193 0.05 -3.59 -17.58
N ASP A 194 -0.99 -3.02 -18.16
CA ASP A 194 -1.07 -1.62 -18.60
C ASP A 194 -0.97 -0.61 -17.44
N VAL A 195 -1.62 -0.88 -16.31
CA VAL A 195 -1.47 -0.07 -15.11
C VAL A 195 -0.09 -0.29 -14.50
N LEU A 196 0.42 -1.53 -14.55
CA LEU A 196 1.79 -1.84 -14.12
C LEU A 196 2.83 -1.07 -14.93
N GLN A 197 2.59 -0.86 -16.23
CA GLN A 197 3.49 -0.13 -17.11
C GLN A 197 3.55 1.35 -16.72
N LYS A 198 2.39 1.99 -16.48
CA LYS A 198 2.31 3.36 -15.95
C LYS A 198 2.94 3.48 -14.55
N LEU A 199 2.72 2.51 -13.67
CA LEU A 199 3.36 2.45 -12.35
C LEU A 199 4.87 2.18 -12.43
N GLY A 200 5.31 1.44 -13.44
CA GLY A 200 6.72 1.13 -13.74
C GLY A 200 7.53 2.38 -14.05
N HIS A 201 6.94 3.35 -14.75
CA HIS A 201 7.54 4.67 -15.02
C HIS A 201 7.71 5.53 -13.76
N LEU A 202 7.01 5.20 -12.68
CA LEU A 202 7.06 5.90 -11.39
C LEU A 202 7.84 5.13 -10.32
N ARG A 203 8.35 3.93 -10.64
CA ARG A 203 9.20 3.20 -9.68
C ARG A 203 10.44 4.05 -9.39
N PRO A 204 10.78 4.29 -8.11
CA PRO A 204 12.06 4.90 -7.79
C PRO A 204 13.16 4.03 -8.42
N LYS A 205 14.16 4.66 -9.03
CA LYS A 205 15.36 3.96 -9.54
C LYS A 205 15.88 3.08 -8.41
N THR A 206 15.63 1.77 -8.47
CA THR A 206 16.29 0.83 -7.60
C THR A 206 17.77 1.02 -7.84
N ALA A 207 18.51 1.32 -6.77
CA ALA A 207 19.97 1.35 -6.83
C ALA A 207 20.40 0.04 -7.46
N THR A 208 20.99 0.16 -8.65
CA THR A 208 21.48 -0.97 -9.43
C THR A 208 22.51 -1.65 -8.55
N THR A 209 22.18 -2.83 -8.01
CA THR A 209 23.17 -3.71 -7.41
C THR A 209 24.06 -4.15 -8.55
N LYS A 210 25.14 -3.39 -8.79
CA LYS A 210 26.27 -3.87 -9.57
C LYS A 210 26.80 -5.10 -8.83
N THR A 211 26.59 -6.26 -9.44
CA THR A 211 27.44 -7.42 -9.24
C THR A 211 28.74 -7.22 -10.02
#